data_AF-A0A8T4NZU1-F1
#
_entry.id   AF-A0A8T4NZU1-F1
#
_cell.length_a   1.000
_cell.length_b   1.000
_cell.length_c   1.000
_cell.angle_alpha   90.00
_cell.angle_beta   90.00
_cell.angle_gamma   90.00
#
_symmetry.space_group_name_H-M   'P 1'
#
loop_
_entity.id
_entity.type
_entity.pdbx_description
1 polymer ?
#
loop_
_entity_poly.entity_id
_entity_poly.type
_entity_poly.pdbx_seq_one_letter_code
_entity_poly.pdbx_strand_id
1 'polypeptide(L)'
;MGLDKNEFEDAASFSIWEALEGINRVVVADSAIPNRYHITAIYHRKEDSLLNYAIFENGRLEREFIIPLPENLKADLGNLVKLYENVRNLGRFDPNHCPIMEFQTYNGKNYFLQYHRARDFSQSEFTLDRTLQDGEIEVPFVRGATSKNGMNCKVTLYYAGERLVNFNPDGEDGSYDLNSGTFFTELQVKKRKVQIIDSDELEYSLAKIVGEHIQRSKLFKPQVSIIHDTKDVMNEEEVSDHYKRVRQTGENSYLDLHIVSDGRRAFIRRL
;
A
#
# COMPACT_ATOMS: atom_id res chain seq x y z
N MET A 1 6.23 -23.42 10.01
CA MET A 1 7.25 -22.39 10.33
C MET A 1 8.47 -22.93 11.08
N GLY A 2 8.52 -24.18 11.56
CA GLY A 2 9.79 -24.83 11.97
C GLY A 2 10.55 -24.22 13.16
N LEU A 3 10.06 -23.14 13.75
CA LEU A 3 10.63 -22.53 14.95
C LEU A 3 10.16 -23.28 16.19
N ASP A 4 11.08 -23.46 17.15
CA ASP A 4 10.76 -23.98 18.46
C ASP A 4 9.82 -23.01 19.19
N LYS A 5 8.83 -23.55 19.89
CA LYS A 5 7.78 -22.75 20.53
C LYS A 5 8.35 -21.87 21.65
N ASN A 6 9.32 -22.36 22.41
CA ASN A 6 9.91 -21.61 23.51
C ASN A 6 10.84 -20.51 22.97
N GLU A 7 11.59 -20.78 21.89
CA GLU A 7 12.35 -19.74 21.20
C GLU A 7 11.46 -18.61 20.64
N PHE A 8 10.26 -18.95 20.13
CA PHE A 8 9.29 -17.96 19.68
C PHE A 8 8.70 -17.14 20.84
N GLU A 9 8.37 -17.79 21.96
CA GLU A 9 7.81 -17.12 23.15
C GLU A 9 8.85 -16.22 23.84
N ASP A 10 10.12 -16.64 23.93
CA ASP A 10 11.22 -15.84 24.50
C ASP A 10 11.60 -14.64 23.62
N ALA A 11 11.36 -14.73 22.30
CA ALA A 11 11.53 -13.62 21.36
C ALA A 11 10.33 -12.65 21.34
N ALA A 12 9.20 -13.03 21.95
CA ALA A 12 8.01 -12.20 21.97
C ALA A 12 8.20 -11.01 22.94
N SER A 13 8.27 -9.80 22.40
CA SER A 13 8.21 -8.59 23.21
C SER A 13 6.75 -8.12 23.35
N PHE A 14 6.36 -7.80 24.58
CA PHE A 14 5.06 -7.21 24.88
C PHE A 14 5.25 -5.73 25.17
N SER A 15 4.34 -4.91 24.66
CA SER A 15 4.25 -3.49 24.95
C SER A 15 2.90 -3.20 25.61
N ILE A 16 2.93 -2.43 26.70
CA ILE A 16 1.73 -1.89 27.34
C ILE A 16 1.39 -0.60 26.62
N TRP A 17 0.14 -0.49 26.17
CA TRP A 17 -0.36 0.67 25.45
C TRP A 17 -1.44 1.36 26.27
N GLU A 18 -1.30 2.65 26.49
CA GLU A 18 -2.37 3.52 26.96
C GLU A 18 -2.95 4.25 25.76
N ALA A 19 -4.28 4.23 25.61
CA ALA A 19 -4.96 4.98 24.58
C ALA A 19 -4.87 6.47 24.92
N LEU A 20 -4.08 7.23 24.16
CA LEU A 20 -4.07 8.67 24.25
C LEU A 20 -5.21 9.24 23.40
N GLU A 21 -5.85 10.30 23.90
CA GLU A 21 -6.74 11.08 23.07
C GLU A 21 -5.97 11.77 21.93
N GLY A 22 -6.62 11.95 20.79
CA GLY A 22 -6.06 12.69 19.66
C GLY A 22 -6.37 12.03 18.32
N ILE A 23 -5.76 12.58 17.27
CA ILE A 23 -5.91 12.08 15.91
C ILE A 23 -4.68 11.25 15.55
N ASN A 24 -4.90 10.01 15.13
CA ASN A 24 -3.82 9.17 14.63
C ASN A 24 -3.52 9.58 13.19
N ARG A 25 -2.24 9.81 12.89
CA ARG A 25 -1.78 10.19 11.57
C ARG A 25 -0.68 9.25 11.13
N VAL A 26 -0.71 8.85 9.88
CA VAL A 26 0.39 8.07 9.28
C VAL A 26 1.02 8.91 8.20
N VAL A 27 2.34 8.92 8.14
CA VAL A 27 3.10 9.59 7.09
C VAL A 27 4.02 8.58 6.43
N VAL A 28 4.00 8.57 5.10
CA VAL A 28 4.88 7.75 4.27
C VAL A 28 5.39 8.60 3.11
N ALA A 29 6.71 8.75 2.98
CA ALA A 29 7.26 9.33 1.76
C ALA A 29 6.96 8.41 0.56
N ASP A 30 6.66 9.00 -0.60
CA ASP A 30 6.55 8.25 -1.85
C ASP A 30 7.91 7.63 -2.19
N SER A 31 7.91 6.41 -2.70
CA SER A 31 9.16 5.69 -3.02
C SER A 31 9.71 6.04 -4.40
N ALA A 32 8.96 6.78 -5.23
CA ALA A 32 9.37 7.12 -6.61
C ALA A 32 9.34 8.62 -6.92
N ILE A 33 8.57 9.41 -6.15
CA ILE A 33 8.41 10.84 -6.40
C ILE A 33 9.04 11.65 -5.27
N PRO A 34 10.05 12.49 -5.55
CA PRO A 34 10.67 13.32 -4.51
C PRO A 34 9.66 14.31 -3.94
N ASN A 35 9.76 14.58 -2.64
CA ASN A 35 8.89 15.52 -1.92
C ASN A 35 7.39 15.24 -1.98
N ARG A 36 6.98 14.01 -2.31
CA ARG A 36 5.61 13.54 -2.22
C ARG A 36 5.43 12.65 -0.99
N TYR A 37 4.37 12.89 -0.25
CA TYR A 37 4.04 12.17 0.98
C TYR A 37 2.59 11.73 0.92
N HIS A 38 2.35 10.51 1.37
CA HIS A 38 1.03 9.95 1.61
C HIS A 38 0.74 10.07 3.09
N ILE A 39 -0.31 10.82 3.43
CA ILE A 39 -0.66 11.16 4.81
C ILE A 39 -2.06 10.67 5.08
N THR A 40 -2.24 9.83 6.08
CA THR A 40 -3.57 9.42 6.54
C THR A 40 -3.88 10.07 7.87
N ALA A 41 -5.17 10.33 8.12
CA ALA A 41 -5.65 10.76 9.44
C ALA A 41 -6.89 9.95 9.82
N ILE A 42 -6.89 9.42 11.03
CA ILE A 42 -8.00 8.65 11.58
C ILE A 42 -8.31 9.08 13.01
N TYR A 43 -9.60 9.25 13.27
CA TYR A 43 -10.14 9.54 14.59
C TYR A 43 -11.57 9.05 14.67
N HIS A 44 -11.91 8.42 15.80
CA HIS A 44 -13.26 7.96 16.07
C HIS A 44 -13.71 8.44 17.46
N ARG A 45 -14.67 9.37 17.47
CA ARG A 45 -15.51 9.67 18.63
C ARG A 45 -16.97 9.39 18.29
N LYS A 46 -17.81 9.26 19.32
CA LYS A 46 -19.23 8.86 19.16
C LYS A 46 -20.03 9.76 18.21
N GLU A 47 -19.65 11.04 18.09
CA GLU A 47 -20.39 12.05 17.30
C GLU A 47 -19.53 12.67 16.19
N ASP A 48 -18.26 12.28 16.08
CA ASP A 48 -17.32 12.86 15.12
C ASP A 48 -16.30 11.80 14.71
N SER A 49 -16.13 11.62 13.40
CA SER A 49 -15.16 10.68 12.85
C SER A 49 -14.42 11.31 11.69
N LEU A 50 -13.10 11.20 11.72
CA LEU A 50 -12.24 11.57 10.61
C LEU A 50 -11.65 10.30 10.02
N LEU A 51 -11.78 10.15 8.71
CA LEU A 51 -11.09 9.14 7.92
C LEU A 51 -10.63 9.81 6.64
N ASN A 52 -9.34 10.09 6.55
CA ASN A 52 -8.77 10.86 5.45
C ASN A 52 -7.52 10.19 4.90
N TYR A 53 -7.38 10.27 3.58
CA TYR A 53 -6.14 10.04 2.87
C TYR A 53 -5.79 11.31 2.07
N ALA A 54 -4.58 11.81 2.25
CA ALA A 54 -4.09 13.02 1.60
C ALA A 54 -2.76 12.75 0.90
N ILE A 55 -2.59 13.40 -0.25
CA ILE A 55 -1.31 13.47 -0.96
C ILE A 55 -0.79 14.88 -0.78
N PHE A 56 0.35 15.00 -0.09
CA PHE A 56 1.05 16.25 0.13
C PHE A 56 2.34 16.24 -0.69
N GLU A 57 2.49 17.20 -1.60
CA GLU A 57 3.59 17.23 -2.56
C GLU A 57 4.17 18.64 -2.66
N ASN A 58 5.49 18.76 -2.70
CA ASN A 58 6.17 20.06 -2.89
C ASN A 58 5.69 21.16 -1.92
N GLY A 59 5.38 20.79 -0.67
CA GLY A 59 4.94 21.73 0.36
C GLY A 59 3.47 22.15 0.28
N ARG A 60 2.66 21.51 -0.59
CA ARG A 60 1.23 21.78 -0.73
C ARG A 60 0.40 20.51 -0.72
N LEU A 61 -0.86 20.64 -0.31
CA LEU A 61 -1.84 19.58 -0.40
C LEU A 61 -2.31 19.46 -1.86
N GLU A 62 -2.02 18.33 -2.52
CA GLU A 62 -2.37 18.09 -3.92
C GLU A 62 -3.75 17.46 -4.08
N ARG A 63 -4.04 16.45 -3.25
CA ARG A 63 -5.30 15.69 -3.29
C ARG A 63 -5.70 15.24 -1.89
N GLU A 64 -7.01 15.11 -1.70
CA GLU A 64 -7.64 14.50 -0.54
C GLU A 64 -8.69 13.50 -1.03
N PHE A 65 -8.89 12.44 -0.25
CA PHE A 65 -9.89 11.41 -0.49
C PHE A 65 -10.69 11.14 0.79
N ILE A 66 -11.89 10.55 0.64
CA ILE A 66 -12.78 10.11 1.71
C ILE A 66 -13.47 11.28 2.44
N ILE A 67 -12.81 11.90 3.43
CA ILE A 67 -13.31 13.06 4.17
C ILE A 67 -12.22 14.15 4.13
N PRO A 68 -12.53 15.41 3.76
CA PRO A 68 -11.56 16.50 3.78
C PRO A 68 -10.96 16.72 5.18
N LEU A 69 -9.66 17.05 5.24
CA LEU A 69 -9.02 17.42 6.49
C LEU A 69 -9.59 18.74 7.02
N PRO A 70 -9.85 18.84 8.34
CA PRO A 70 -10.06 20.12 9.01
C PRO A 70 -8.89 21.10 8.75
N GLU A 71 -9.20 22.40 8.64
CA GLU A 71 -8.22 23.44 8.29
C GLU A 71 -7.01 23.50 9.22
N ASN A 72 -7.22 23.25 10.52
CA ASN A 72 -6.13 23.19 11.49
C ASN A 72 -5.16 22.03 11.21
N LEU A 73 -5.64 20.89 10.71
CA LEU A 73 -4.78 19.76 10.33
C LEU A 73 -4.09 19.97 8.99
N LYS A 74 -4.75 20.66 8.05
CA LYS A 74 -4.19 21.08 6.77
C LYS A 74 -3.00 22.02 6.96
N ALA A 75 -3.19 23.05 7.79
CA ALA A 75 -2.14 24.01 8.14
C ALA A 75 -0.92 23.34 8.80
N ASP A 76 -1.11 22.21 9.49
CA ASP A 76 -0.04 21.48 10.18
C ASP A 76 0.70 20.44 9.31
N LEU A 77 0.25 20.15 8.08
CA LEU A 77 0.85 19.11 7.23
C LEU A 77 2.36 19.32 7.04
N GLY A 78 2.81 20.56 6.84
CA GLY A 78 4.23 20.88 6.70
C GLY A 78 5.06 20.57 7.95
N ASN A 79 4.53 20.85 9.15
CA ASN A 79 5.21 20.52 10.40
C ASN A 79 5.25 19.01 10.65
N LEU A 80 4.18 18.30 10.31
CA LEU A 80 4.13 16.85 10.40
C LEU A 80 5.15 16.20 9.46
N VAL A 81 5.24 16.65 8.20
CA VAL A 81 6.26 16.18 7.25
C VAL A 81 7.67 16.50 7.75
N LYS A 82 7.90 17.69 8.30
CA LYS A 82 9.19 18.04 8.90
C LYS A 82 9.55 17.12 10.06
N LEU A 83 8.59 16.77 10.93
CA LEU A 83 8.81 15.80 12.00
C LEU A 83 9.15 14.41 11.45
N TYR A 84 8.41 13.94 10.45
CA TYR A 84 8.69 12.68 9.75
C TYR A 84 10.12 12.64 9.20
N GLU A 85 10.55 13.69 8.49
CA GLU A 85 11.91 13.77 7.93
C GLU A 85 12.97 13.86 9.04
N ASN A 86 12.71 14.59 10.13
CA ASN A 86 13.63 14.61 11.28
C ASN A 86 13.84 13.21 11.88
N VAL A 87 12.77 12.41 12.03
CA VAL A 87 12.86 11.03 12.53
C VAL A 87 13.57 10.12 11.52
N ARG A 88 13.22 10.25 10.23
CA ARG A 88 13.77 9.44 9.13
C ARG A 88 15.28 9.61 8.98
N ASN A 89 15.79 10.81 9.26
CA ASN A 89 17.21 11.17 9.10
C ASN A 89 18.02 11.09 10.41
N LEU A 90 17.50 10.47 11.49
CA LEU A 90 18.33 10.18 12.67
C LEU A 90 19.43 9.19 12.30
N GLY A 91 20.65 9.37 12.83
CA GLY A 91 21.85 8.62 12.39
C GLY A 91 21.85 7.09 12.53
N ARG A 92 20.80 6.50 13.11
CA ARG A 92 20.61 5.03 13.18
C ARG A 92 19.71 4.47 12.07
N PHE A 93 19.09 5.35 11.26
CA PHE A 93 18.21 4.98 10.16
C PHE A 93 18.87 5.32 8.83
N ASP A 94 18.54 4.55 7.79
CA ASP A 94 18.91 4.89 6.43
C ASP A 94 17.97 6.00 5.92
N PRO A 95 18.47 7.19 5.55
CA PRO A 95 17.64 8.27 5.06
C PRO A 95 16.94 7.94 3.74
N ASN A 96 17.43 6.97 2.96
CA ASN A 96 16.78 6.55 1.72
C ASN A 96 15.53 5.71 1.96
N HIS A 97 15.36 5.10 3.14
CA HIS A 97 14.14 4.36 3.45
C HIS A 97 12.93 5.31 3.48
N CYS A 98 11.81 4.90 2.88
CA CYS A 98 10.50 5.56 2.97
C CYS A 98 9.58 4.80 3.94
N PRO A 99 9.85 4.82 5.26
CA PRO A 99 9.10 4.05 6.24
C PRO A 99 7.66 4.53 6.40
N ILE A 100 6.80 3.63 6.88
CA ILE A 100 5.47 3.98 7.37
C ILE A 100 5.65 4.42 8.82
N MET A 101 5.48 5.70 9.11
CA MET A 101 5.56 6.23 10.47
C MET A 101 4.21 6.67 10.97
N GLU A 102 3.91 6.33 12.22
CA GLU A 102 2.66 6.72 12.86
C GLU A 102 2.90 7.76 13.95
N PHE A 103 1.97 8.70 14.02
CA PHE A 103 2.00 9.84 14.91
C PHE A 103 0.64 10.02 15.59
N GLN A 104 0.65 10.54 16.81
CA GLN A 104 -0.54 11.05 17.48
C GLN A 104 -0.49 12.58 17.44
N THR A 105 -1.53 13.23 16.90
CA THR A 105 -1.73 14.68 17.06
C THR A 105 -2.64 14.94 18.26
N TYR A 106 -2.12 15.63 19.28
CA TYR A 106 -2.86 15.99 20.49
C TYR A 106 -2.45 17.39 20.97
N ASN A 107 -3.43 18.24 21.29
CA ASN A 107 -3.23 19.63 21.72
C ASN A 107 -2.27 20.43 20.81
N GLY A 108 -2.44 20.28 19.49
CA GLY A 108 -1.63 20.97 18.48
C GLY A 108 -0.17 20.49 18.37
N LYS A 109 0.17 19.34 18.98
CA LYS A 109 1.50 18.73 18.91
C LYS A 109 1.44 17.34 18.29
N ASN A 110 2.48 16.98 17.55
CA ASN A 110 2.64 15.66 16.94
C ASN A 110 3.64 14.82 17.76
N TYR A 111 3.24 13.61 18.14
CA TYR A 111 4.04 12.65 18.88
C TYR A 111 4.30 11.43 18.01
N PHE A 112 5.56 11.05 17.83
CA PHE A 112 5.92 9.83 17.11
C PHE A 112 5.56 8.59 17.94
N LEU A 113 4.94 7.60 17.30
CA LEU A 113 4.48 6.35 17.94
C LEU A 113 5.30 5.15 17.48
N GLN A 114 5.32 4.89 16.17
CA GLN A 114 5.93 3.69 15.62
C GLN A 114 6.50 3.90 14.22
N TYR A 115 7.48 3.06 13.89
CA TYR A 115 8.21 3.04 12.63
C TYR A 115 8.12 1.64 12.03
N HIS A 116 7.62 1.54 10.81
CA HIS A 116 7.59 0.30 10.04
C HIS A 116 8.41 0.46 8.77
N ARG A 117 9.38 -0.45 8.56
CA ARG A 117 10.15 -0.46 7.33
C ARG A 117 9.25 -0.75 6.13
N ALA A 118 9.40 0.07 5.09
CA ALA A 118 8.80 -0.14 3.79
C ALA A 118 9.90 -0.08 2.71
N ARG A 119 9.63 0.54 1.56
CA ARG A 119 10.58 0.60 0.44
C ARG A 119 11.61 1.70 0.60
N ASP A 120 12.71 1.53 -0.09
CA ASP A 120 13.72 2.57 -0.26
C ASP A 120 13.31 3.48 -1.42
N PHE A 121 13.73 4.73 -1.37
CA PHE A 121 13.48 5.70 -2.41
C PHE A 121 14.28 5.35 -3.67
N SER A 122 13.59 5.29 -4.80
CA SER A 122 14.15 5.12 -6.14
C SER A 122 13.35 5.99 -7.10
N GLN A 123 13.89 7.17 -7.39
CA GLN A 123 13.22 8.18 -8.21
C GLN A 123 12.81 7.63 -9.58
N SER A 124 11.59 7.96 -10.04
CA SER A 124 11.18 7.69 -11.42
C SER A 124 12.05 8.46 -12.41
N GLU A 125 12.52 7.77 -13.45
CA GLU A 125 13.37 8.35 -14.50
C GLU A 125 12.57 8.92 -15.68
N PHE A 126 11.25 8.81 -15.65
CA PHE A 126 10.38 9.26 -16.73
C PHE A 126 9.02 9.74 -16.22
N THR A 127 8.33 10.48 -17.09
CA THR A 127 6.93 10.87 -16.93
C THR A 127 6.10 10.14 -17.99
N LEU A 128 4.97 9.58 -17.60
CA LEU A 128 4.05 8.88 -18.49
C LEU A 128 3.14 9.89 -19.19
N ASP A 129 3.69 10.56 -20.20
CA ASP A 129 3.00 11.58 -21.01
C ASP A 129 2.74 11.07 -22.44
N ARG A 130 1.89 10.04 -22.52
CA ARG A 130 1.34 9.53 -23.78
C ARG A 130 -0.11 9.13 -23.59
N THR A 131 -0.82 8.96 -24.69
CA THR A 131 -2.15 8.35 -24.69
C THR A 131 -2.07 6.84 -24.48
N LEU A 132 -3.20 6.24 -24.12
CA LEU A 132 -3.36 4.78 -24.05
C LEU A 132 -3.06 4.15 -25.42
N GLN A 133 -2.40 3.00 -25.38
CA GLN A 133 -2.21 2.11 -26.53
C GLN A 133 -3.31 1.05 -26.54
N ASP A 134 -3.39 0.28 -27.63
CA ASP A 134 -4.41 -0.75 -27.78
C ASP A 134 -4.38 -1.78 -26.64
N GLY A 135 -5.55 -2.05 -26.07
CA GLY A 135 -5.73 -2.92 -24.90
C GLY A 135 -5.23 -2.37 -23.57
N GLU A 136 -4.68 -1.15 -23.51
CA GLU A 136 -4.30 -0.52 -22.24
C GLU A 136 -5.49 0.19 -21.59
N ILE A 137 -5.53 0.13 -20.27
CA ILE A 137 -6.41 0.94 -19.43
C ILE A 137 -5.58 1.85 -18.51
N GLU A 138 -6.15 3.01 -18.15
CA GLU A 138 -5.58 3.87 -17.12
C GLU A 138 -6.21 3.54 -15.76
N VAL A 139 -5.37 3.29 -14.75
CA VAL A 139 -5.82 2.93 -13.41
C VAL A 139 -6.11 4.19 -12.57
N PRO A 140 -7.11 4.16 -11.68
CA PRO A 140 -7.54 5.35 -10.94
C PRO A 140 -6.53 5.77 -9.87
N PHE A 141 -5.72 4.84 -9.35
CA PHE A 141 -4.71 5.13 -8.35
C PHE A 141 -3.47 4.27 -8.54
N VAL A 142 -2.30 4.90 -8.42
CA VAL A 142 -1.01 4.22 -8.37
C VAL A 142 -0.06 4.89 -7.40
N ARG A 143 0.83 4.08 -6.83
CA ARG A 143 2.02 4.50 -6.09
C ARG A 143 3.22 3.68 -6.54
N GLY A 144 4.37 4.34 -6.69
CA GLY A 144 5.62 3.71 -7.14
C GLY A 144 5.72 3.65 -8.66
N ALA A 145 6.94 3.43 -9.18
CA ALA A 145 7.24 3.55 -10.60
C ALA A 145 7.92 2.29 -11.17
N THR A 146 7.75 2.10 -12.48
CA THR A 146 8.44 1.10 -13.30
C THR A 146 9.61 1.76 -14.06
N SER A 147 10.23 1.01 -14.99
CA SER A 147 11.01 1.64 -16.06
C SER A 147 10.09 2.29 -17.10
N LYS A 148 10.63 3.11 -18.01
CA LYS A 148 9.87 3.68 -19.15
C LYS A 148 9.25 2.61 -20.05
N ASN A 149 9.87 1.43 -20.11
CA ASN A 149 9.38 0.29 -20.89
C ASN A 149 8.37 -0.57 -20.10
N GLY A 150 8.01 -0.16 -18.89
CA GLY A 150 7.15 -0.94 -17.99
C GLY A 150 7.84 -2.15 -17.39
N MET A 151 7.01 -3.11 -16.99
CA MET A 151 7.39 -4.45 -16.55
C MET A 151 6.29 -5.43 -16.94
N ASN A 152 6.70 -6.64 -17.34
CA ASN A 152 5.79 -7.79 -17.43
C ASN A 152 5.78 -8.46 -16.06
N CYS A 153 4.58 -8.80 -15.57
CA CYS A 153 4.39 -9.39 -14.26
C CYS A 153 3.45 -10.58 -14.36
N LYS A 154 3.87 -11.71 -13.79
CA LYS A 154 2.98 -12.82 -13.48
C LYS A 154 2.27 -12.51 -12.16
N VAL A 155 0.99 -12.15 -12.23
CA VAL A 155 0.18 -11.70 -11.09
C VAL A 155 -0.76 -12.79 -10.64
N THR A 156 -0.69 -13.20 -9.37
CA THR A 156 -1.60 -14.21 -8.83
C THR A 156 -2.98 -13.62 -8.54
N LEU A 157 -4.02 -14.23 -9.10
CA LEU A 157 -5.43 -13.90 -8.84
C LEU A 157 -5.93 -14.61 -7.58
N TYR A 158 -5.80 -15.93 -7.59
CA TYR A 158 -6.29 -16.82 -6.53
C TYR A 158 -5.20 -17.79 -6.12
N TYR A 159 -5.07 -17.96 -4.81
CA TYR A 159 -4.16 -18.90 -4.19
C TYR A 159 -4.83 -20.26 -3.97
N ALA A 160 -4.14 -21.33 -4.33
CA ALA A 160 -4.51 -22.70 -4.02
C ALA A 160 -4.19 -23.03 -2.55
N GLY A 161 -5.24 -23.36 -1.81
CA GLY A 161 -5.15 -23.72 -0.40
C GLY A 161 -5.65 -22.60 0.51
N GLU A 162 -6.69 -22.91 1.27
CA GLU A 162 -7.24 -22.02 2.31
C GLU A 162 -6.37 -21.99 3.59
N ARG A 163 -5.35 -22.87 3.68
CA ARG A 163 -4.56 -23.07 4.90
C ARG A 163 -3.11 -22.65 4.68
N LEU A 164 -2.75 -21.55 5.36
CA LEU A 164 -1.46 -20.84 5.36
C LEU A 164 -0.18 -21.70 5.49
N VAL A 165 -0.28 -22.98 5.85
CA VAL A 165 0.85 -23.78 6.38
C VAL A 165 1.70 -24.44 5.29
N ASN A 166 1.15 -24.68 4.09
CA ASN A 166 1.87 -25.30 2.97
C ASN A 166 1.97 -24.37 1.74
N PHE A 167 1.77 -23.07 1.95
CA PHE A 167 1.61 -22.13 0.87
C PHE A 167 2.97 -21.55 0.44
N ASN A 168 3.46 -21.95 -0.75
CA ASN A 168 4.63 -21.38 -1.41
C ASN A 168 4.24 -20.96 -2.83
N PRO A 169 4.03 -19.66 -3.10
CA PRO A 169 3.79 -19.22 -4.47
C PRO A 169 5.12 -19.29 -5.23
N ASP A 170 5.28 -20.31 -6.07
CA ASP A 170 6.44 -20.37 -6.96
C ASP A 170 6.34 -19.26 -8.03
N GLY A 171 7.25 -18.29 -7.96
CA GLY A 171 7.55 -17.36 -9.06
C GLY A 171 6.51 -16.29 -9.40
N GLU A 172 5.73 -15.79 -8.42
CA GLU A 172 4.86 -14.61 -8.66
C GLU A 172 5.66 -13.29 -8.62
N ASP A 173 5.32 -12.35 -9.51
CA ASP A 173 5.82 -10.96 -9.46
C ASP A 173 4.88 -10.06 -8.65
N GLY A 174 3.61 -10.46 -8.53
CA GLY A 174 2.59 -9.69 -7.82
C GLY A 174 1.31 -10.46 -7.56
N SER A 175 0.30 -9.78 -7.03
CA SER A 175 -1.00 -10.40 -6.73
C SER A 175 -2.15 -9.41 -6.73
N TYR A 176 -3.37 -9.89 -7.03
CA TYR A 176 -4.63 -9.25 -6.64
C TYR A 176 -5.02 -9.61 -5.20
N ASP A 177 -4.54 -10.74 -4.67
CA ASP A 177 -4.78 -11.20 -3.29
C ASP A 177 -6.29 -11.31 -2.95
N LEU A 178 -7.08 -11.88 -3.87
CA LEU A 178 -8.53 -12.04 -3.73
C LEU A 178 -8.93 -13.02 -2.60
N ASN A 179 -7.99 -13.84 -2.12
CA ASN A 179 -8.17 -14.77 -1.01
C ASN A 179 -7.41 -14.25 0.22
N SER A 180 -8.13 -13.64 1.16
CA SER A 180 -7.68 -12.81 2.28
C SER A 180 -6.88 -13.53 3.40
N GLY A 181 -5.61 -13.84 3.13
CA GLY A 181 -4.65 -14.33 4.15
C GLY A 181 -3.79 -13.23 4.76
N THR A 182 -4.28 -12.51 5.78
CA THR A 182 -3.64 -11.30 6.34
C THR A 182 -2.15 -11.43 6.70
N PHE A 183 -1.75 -12.51 7.38
CA PHE A 183 -0.34 -12.73 7.76
C PHE A 183 0.54 -13.09 6.55
N PHE A 184 0.01 -13.87 5.63
CA PHE A 184 0.72 -14.26 4.42
C PHE A 184 0.96 -13.07 3.50
N THR A 185 -0.06 -12.25 3.30
CA THR A 185 0.04 -10.98 2.58
C THR A 185 1.18 -10.13 3.13
N GLU A 186 1.23 -9.92 4.46
CA GLU A 186 2.28 -9.11 5.09
C GLU A 186 3.71 -9.63 4.80
N LEU A 187 3.90 -10.95 4.76
CA LEU A 187 5.18 -11.57 4.46
C LEU A 187 5.57 -11.46 2.97
N GLN A 188 4.61 -11.67 2.06
CA GLN A 188 4.90 -11.68 0.62
C GLN A 188 4.97 -10.30 0.00
N VAL A 189 4.19 -9.35 0.49
CA VAL A 189 4.05 -8.04 -0.15
C VAL A 189 5.36 -7.24 -0.20
N LYS A 190 6.32 -7.58 0.67
CA LYS A 190 7.69 -7.04 0.66
C LYS A 190 8.56 -7.55 -0.50
N LYS A 191 8.23 -8.73 -1.03
CA LYS A 191 8.97 -9.40 -2.11
C LYS A 191 8.37 -9.11 -3.49
N ARG A 192 7.12 -8.64 -3.53
CA ARG A 192 6.38 -8.37 -4.78
C ARG A 192 6.91 -7.12 -5.48
N LYS A 193 7.00 -7.21 -6.80
CA LYS A 193 7.18 -6.06 -7.69
C LYS A 193 5.88 -5.26 -7.77
N VAL A 194 4.73 -5.93 -7.82
CA VAL A 194 3.43 -5.27 -7.87
C VAL A 194 2.42 -5.83 -6.87
N GLN A 195 1.65 -4.95 -6.24
CA GLN A 195 0.41 -5.33 -5.56
C GLN A 195 -0.75 -4.62 -6.21
N ILE A 196 -1.80 -5.38 -6.52
CA ILE A 196 -3.06 -4.85 -6.99
C ILE A 196 -4.08 -5.00 -5.86
N ILE A 197 -4.80 -3.93 -5.56
CA ILE A 197 -5.89 -3.90 -4.60
C ILE A 197 -7.17 -3.85 -5.44
N ASP A 198 -7.83 -4.99 -5.54
CA ASP A 198 -9.07 -5.16 -6.31
C ASP A 198 -10.21 -4.34 -5.70
N SER A 199 -10.69 -3.33 -6.44
CA SER A 199 -11.75 -2.44 -5.99
C SER A 199 -12.28 -1.57 -7.13
N ASP A 200 -13.59 -1.54 -7.29
CA ASP A 200 -14.33 -0.55 -8.08
C ASP A 200 -14.52 0.77 -7.30
N GLU A 201 -14.56 0.71 -5.97
CA GLU A 201 -14.69 1.88 -5.10
C GLU A 201 -13.34 2.36 -4.52
N LEU A 202 -12.64 3.26 -5.22
CA LEU A 202 -11.34 3.79 -4.79
C LEU A 202 -11.35 4.31 -3.33
N GLU A 203 -12.35 5.12 -2.97
CA GLU A 203 -12.42 5.72 -1.64
C GLU A 203 -12.61 4.68 -0.54
N TYR A 204 -13.37 3.61 -0.80
CA TYR A 204 -13.55 2.50 0.13
C TYR A 204 -12.25 1.72 0.36
N SER A 205 -11.47 1.48 -0.70
CA SER A 205 -10.14 0.87 -0.56
C SER A 205 -9.15 1.75 0.19
N LEU A 206 -9.15 3.06 -0.09
CA LEU A 206 -8.32 4.01 0.67
C LEU A 206 -8.76 4.08 2.14
N ALA A 207 -10.06 4.00 2.43
CA ALA A 207 -10.59 3.96 3.80
C ALA A 207 -10.05 2.76 4.59
N LYS A 208 -9.98 1.57 3.97
CA LYS A 208 -9.34 0.39 4.55
C LYS A 208 -7.85 0.61 4.80
N ILE A 209 -7.14 1.23 3.86
CA ILE A 209 -5.71 1.58 4.02
C ILE A 209 -5.51 2.55 5.20
N VAL A 210 -6.40 3.51 5.40
CA VAL A 210 -6.35 4.43 6.54
C VAL A 210 -6.55 3.68 7.87
N GLY A 211 -7.51 2.76 7.94
CA GLY A 211 -7.88 2.06 9.17
C GLY A 211 -7.01 0.84 9.55
N GLU A 212 -6.44 0.14 8.57
CA GLU A 212 -5.84 -1.18 8.77
C GLU A 212 -4.33 -1.21 8.45
N HIS A 213 -3.52 -1.61 9.42
CA HIS A 213 -2.06 -1.74 9.26
C HIS A 213 -1.64 -2.62 8.07
N ILE A 214 -2.34 -3.73 7.85
CA ILE A 214 -1.99 -4.71 6.81
C ILE A 214 -2.31 -4.15 5.42
N GLN A 215 -3.35 -3.33 5.29
CA GLN A 215 -3.69 -2.69 4.02
C GLN A 215 -2.68 -1.59 3.68
N ARG A 216 -2.14 -0.87 4.66
CA ARG A 216 -0.99 0.04 4.45
C ARG A 216 0.22 -0.71 3.90
N SER A 217 0.51 -1.90 4.39
CA SER A 217 1.57 -2.74 3.85
C SER A 217 1.37 -3.07 2.38
N LYS A 218 0.13 -3.41 1.98
CA LYS A 218 -0.21 -3.63 0.55
C LYS A 218 0.12 -2.43 -0.32
N LEU A 219 -0.11 -1.22 0.19
CA LEU A 219 0.15 0.00 -0.57
C LEU A 219 1.63 0.39 -0.61
N PHE A 220 2.36 0.25 0.50
CA PHE A 220 3.66 0.91 0.65
C PHE A 220 4.90 -0.02 0.59
N LYS A 221 4.73 -1.34 0.70
CA LYS A 221 5.86 -2.29 0.69
C LYS A 221 6.22 -2.87 -0.69
N PRO A 222 5.32 -2.97 -1.68
CA PRO A 222 5.69 -3.33 -3.05
C PRO A 222 6.45 -2.22 -3.77
N GLN A 223 7.08 -2.54 -4.89
CA GLN A 223 7.66 -1.53 -5.78
C GLN A 223 6.58 -0.65 -6.40
N VAL A 224 5.51 -1.26 -6.95
CA VAL A 224 4.33 -0.59 -7.49
C VAL A 224 3.08 -1.12 -6.80
N SER A 225 2.16 -0.22 -6.46
CA SER A 225 0.87 -0.57 -5.88
C SER A 225 -0.23 0.14 -6.65
N ILE A 226 -1.25 -0.59 -7.05
CA ILE A 226 -2.35 -0.12 -7.88
C ILE A 226 -3.67 -0.44 -7.19
N ILE A 227 -4.65 0.48 -7.27
CA ILE A 227 -6.04 0.22 -6.91
C ILE A 227 -6.84 0.30 -8.21
N HIS A 228 -7.52 -0.77 -8.61
CA HIS A 228 -8.42 -0.82 -9.77
C HIS A 228 -9.32 -2.06 -9.69
N ASP A 229 -10.36 -2.12 -10.50
CA ASP A 229 -11.25 -3.28 -10.55
C ASP A 229 -10.65 -4.35 -11.46
N THR A 230 -10.52 -5.59 -10.98
CA THR A 230 -10.10 -6.73 -11.80
C THR A 230 -10.95 -6.86 -13.08
N LYS A 231 -12.21 -6.42 -13.03
CA LYS A 231 -13.12 -6.38 -14.19
C LYS A 231 -12.64 -5.50 -15.33
N ASP A 232 -11.74 -4.57 -15.08
CA ASP A 232 -11.18 -3.70 -16.11
C ASP A 232 -10.25 -4.46 -17.08
N VAL A 233 -9.72 -5.63 -16.67
CA VAL A 233 -8.77 -6.44 -17.47
C VAL A 233 -9.25 -7.86 -17.77
N MET A 234 -10.33 -8.31 -17.12
CA MET A 234 -10.95 -9.62 -17.30
C MET A 234 -12.44 -9.52 -17.07
N ASN A 235 -13.27 -10.25 -17.82
CA ASN A 235 -14.70 -10.25 -17.52
C ASN A 235 -15.06 -11.13 -16.30
N GLU A 236 -16.28 -11.00 -15.79
CA GLU A 236 -16.74 -11.75 -14.61
C GLU A 236 -16.71 -13.28 -14.79
N GLU A 237 -16.97 -13.76 -16.02
CA GLU A 237 -16.93 -15.20 -16.33
C GLU A 237 -15.49 -15.73 -16.23
N GLU A 238 -14.52 -15.00 -16.77
CA GLU A 238 -13.09 -15.34 -16.65
C GLU A 238 -12.64 -15.37 -15.19
N VAL A 239 -12.99 -14.35 -14.40
CA VAL A 239 -12.68 -14.30 -12.95
C VAL A 239 -13.27 -15.53 -12.24
N SER A 240 -14.53 -15.87 -12.54
CA SER A 240 -15.22 -17.04 -11.98
C SER A 240 -14.54 -18.35 -12.36
N ASP A 241 -14.10 -18.48 -13.61
CA ASP A 241 -13.45 -19.68 -14.12
C ASP A 241 -12.05 -19.88 -13.53
N HIS A 242 -11.31 -18.79 -13.31
CA HIS A 242 -10.06 -18.82 -12.55
C HIS A 242 -10.30 -19.35 -11.13
N TYR A 243 -11.32 -18.86 -10.42
CA TYR A 243 -11.66 -19.35 -9.08
C TYR A 243 -12.04 -20.84 -9.06
N LYS A 244 -12.92 -21.27 -9.97
CA LYS A 244 -13.32 -22.68 -10.09
C LYS A 244 -12.12 -23.58 -10.38
N ARG A 245 -11.21 -23.16 -11.28
CA ARG A 245 -10.01 -23.90 -11.63
C ARG A 245 -9.12 -24.13 -10.40
N VAL A 246 -8.82 -23.08 -9.63
CA VAL A 246 -8.03 -23.20 -8.39
C VAL A 246 -8.65 -24.21 -7.43
N ARG A 247 -9.99 -24.21 -7.29
CA ARG A 247 -10.71 -25.17 -6.44
C ARG A 247 -10.64 -26.60 -6.95
N GLN A 248 -10.64 -26.80 -8.27
CA GLN A 248 -10.63 -28.12 -8.90
C GLN A 248 -9.23 -28.73 -8.97
N THR A 249 -8.22 -27.95 -9.35
CA THR A 249 -6.85 -28.43 -9.58
C THR A 249 -5.99 -28.36 -8.32
N GLY A 250 -6.34 -27.48 -7.37
CA GLY A 250 -5.45 -27.17 -6.25
C GLY A 250 -4.19 -26.43 -6.69
N GLU A 251 -4.22 -25.75 -7.83
CA GLU A 251 -3.12 -24.94 -8.34
C GLU A 251 -3.46 -23.45 -8.33
N ASN A 252 -2.47 -22.60 -8.09
CA ASN A 252 -2.64 -21.15 -8.12
C ASN A 252 -3.10 -20.69 -9.51
N SER A 253 -3.89 -19.62 -9.54
CA SER A 253 -4.32 -18.99 -10.79
C SER A 253 -3.60 -17.66 -11.00
N TYR A 254 -3.12 -17.44 -12.21
CA TYR A 254 -2.31 -16.28 -12.58
C TYR A 254 -2.89 -15.52 -13.76
N LEU A 255 -2.50 -14.25 -13.85
CA LEU A 255 -2.74 -13.34 -14.97
C LEU A 255 -1.42 -12.66 -15.32
N ASP A 256 -1.04 -12.70 -16.59
CA ASP A 256 0.13 -11.97 -17.07
C ASP A 256 -0.27 -10.56 -17.48
N LEU A 257 0.35 -9.57 -16.83
CA LEU A 257 0.08 -8.15 -17.04
C LEU A 257 1.34 -7.43 -17.49
N HIS A 258 1.16 -6.44 -18.36
CA HIS A 258 2.15 -5.41 -18.63
C HIS A 258 1.74 -4.12 -17.91
N ILE A 259 2.66 -3.55 -17.13
CA ILE A 259 2.41 -2.38 -16.28
C ILE A 259 3.46 -1.32 -16.58
N VAL A 260 3.01 -0.09 -16.87
CA VAL A 260 3.87 1.09 -17.00
C VAL A 260 3.40 2.14 -16.00
N SER A 261 4.28 2.61 -15.11
CA SER A 261 3.93 3.66 -14.14
C SER A 261 5.08 4.64 -13.90
N ASP A 262 4.75 5.92 -13.82
CA ASP A 262 5.66 7.00 -13.38
C ASP A 262 5.46 7.41 -11.90
N GLY A 263 4.64 6.65 -11.16
CA GLY A 263 4.24 6.96 -9.78
C GLY A 263 3.05 7.92 -9.63
N ARG A 264 2.62 8.62 -10.68
CA ARG A 264 1.40 9.46 -10.70
C ARG A 264 0.30 8.85 -11.55
N ARG A 265 0.68 8.25 -12.67
CA ARG A 265 -0.17 7.57 -13.63
C ARG A 265 0.34 6.14 -13.82
N ALA A 266 -0.58 5.25 -14.14
CA ALA A 266 -0.19 3.94 -14.60
C ALA A 266 -1.17 3.43 -15.66
N PHE A 267 -0.59 2.73 -16.63
CA PHE A 267 -1.34 1.99 -17.62
C PHE A 267 -1.07 0.50 -17.43
N ILE A 268 -2.13 -0.30 -17.55
CA ILE A 268 -2.02 -1.75 -17.50
C ILE A 268 -2.68 -2.36 -18.73
N ARG A 269 -2.15 -3.49 -19.20
CA ARG A 269 -2.84 -4.37 -20.15
C ARG A 269 -2.55 -5.83 -19.83
N ARG A 270 -3.50 -6.68 -20.21
CA ARG A 270 -3.29 -8.13 -20.22
C ARG A 270 -2.39 -8.52 -21.40
N LEU A 271 -1.50 -9.48 -21.17
CA LEU A 271 -0.59 -10.04 -22.18
C LEU A 271 -1.19 -11.28 -22.88
#